data_AF-A0A382VV76-F1
#
_entry.id   AF-A0A382VV76-F1
#
_cell.length_a   1.000
_cell.length_b   1.000
_cell.length_c   1.000
_cell.angle_alpha   90.00
_cell.angle_beta   90.00
_cell.angle_gamma   90.00
#
_symmetry.space_group_name_H-M   'P 1'
#
loop_
_entity.id
_entity.type
_entity.pdbx_description
1 polymer ?
#
loop_
_entity_poly.entity_id
_entity_poly.type
_entity_poly.pdbx_seq_one_letter_code
_entity_poly.pdbx_strand_id
1 'polypeptide(L)' 'MSPDNPLIKKLYYSISEVSKITGLKQYVLRYWETEFTQLKPPKNRAGNRT' A
#
# COMPACT_ATOMS: atom_id res chain seq x y z
N MET A 1 -16.90 -6.55 25.37
CA MET A 1 -16.97 -6.46 23.89
C MET A 1 -16.16 -5.25 23.45
N SER A 2 -14.89 -5.46 23.11
CA SER A 2 -14.15 -4.65 22.14
C SER A 2 -13.25 -5.65 21.41
N PRO A 3 -13.58 -6.02 20.16
CA PRO A 3 -13.00 -7.17 19.47
C PRO A 3 -11.77 -6.75 18.64
N ASP A 4 -10.78 -6.08 19.24
CA ASP A 4 -9.59 -5.66 18.50
C ASP A 4 -8.41 -6.54 18.91
N ASN A 5 -8.43 -7.76 18.37
CA ASN A 5 -7.32 -8.71 18.44
C ASN A 5 -6.08 -8.06 17.77
N PRO A 6 -4.94 -7.89 18.47
CA PRO A 6 -3.76 -7.17 17.95
C PRO A 6 -2.98 -7.92 16.84
N LEU A 7 -3.58 -8.92 16.18
CA LEU A 7 -2.87 -9.95 15.41
C LEU A 7 -3.27 -10.09 13.94
N ILE A 8 -4.10 -9.22 13.38
CA ILE A 8 -4.26 -9.13 11.91
C ILE A 8 -3.77 -7.77 11.44
N LYS A 9 -2.44 -7.60 11.37
CA LYS A 9 -1.85 -6.49 10.63
C LYS A 9 -2.10 -6.76 9.15
N LYS A 10 -2.92 -5.91 8.53
CA LYS A 10 -3.16 -5.91 7.08
C LYS A 10 -1.82 -5.95 6.33
N LEU A 11 -1.59 -6.98 5.51
CA LEU A 11 -0.32 -7.19 4.80
C LEU A 11 -0.11 -6.18 3.66
N TYR A 12 -1.19 -5.77 3.01
CA TYR A 12 -1.16 -4.84 1.87
C TYR A 12 -2.15 -3.72 2.06
N TYR A 13 -1.71 -2.48 1.86
CA TYR A 13 -2.53 -1.29 1.92
C TYR A 13 -2.80 -0.77 0.51
N SER A 14 -4.01 -0.27 0.27
CA SER A 14 -4.30 0.45 -0.97
C SER A 14 -3.48 1.75 -1.01
N ILE A 15 -3.22 2.27 -2.21
CA ILE A 15 -2.46 3.52 -2.35
C ILE A 15 -3.15 4.72 -1.66
N SER A 16 -4.48 4.69 -1.55
CA SER A 16 -5.25 5.68 -0.79
C SER A 16 -4.95 5.60 0.71
N GLU A 17 -4.80 4.39 1.26
CA GLU A 17 -4.42 4.20 2.66
C GLU A 17 -2.97 4.62 2.90
N VAL A 18 -2.03 4.23 2.02
CA VAL A 18 -0.63 4.64 2.12
C VAL A 18 -0.49 6.17 2.05
N SER A 19 -1.26 6.82 1.17
CA SER A 19 -1.31 8.29 1.08
C SER A 19 -1.76 8.94 2.38
N LYS A 20 -2.78 8.38 3.05
CA LYS A 20 -3.22 8.87 4.37
C LYS A 20 -2.17 8.64 5.46
N ILE A 21 -1.50 7.49 5.46
CA ILE A 21 -0.47 7.14 6.45
C ILE A 21 0.78 8.01 6.31
N THR A 22 1.20 8.31 5.07
CA THR A 22 2.44 9.04 4.78
C THR A 22 2.25 10.55 4.64
N GLY A 23 1.02 11.03 4.48
CA GLY A 23 0.72 12.43 4.16
C GLY A 23 1.13 12.85 2.74
N LEU A 24 1.58 11.91 1.91
CA LEU A 24 2.01 12.17 0.54
C LEU A 24 0.84 12.04 -0.44
N LYS A 25 0.82 12.89 -1.48
CA LYS A 25 -0.16 12.76 -2.57
C LYS A 25 0.08 11.45 -3.34
N GLN A 26 -0.99 10.79 -3.75
CA GLN A 26 -0.91 9.49 -4.43
C GLN A 26 0.00 9.49 -5.66
N TYR A 27 0.03 10.58 -6.44
CA TYR A 27 0.90 10.64 -7.64
C TYR A 27 2.39 10.62 -7.29
N VAL A 28 2.80 11.16 -6.14
CA VAL A 28 4.19 11.12 -5.67
C VAL A 28 4.59 9.67 -5.38
N LEU A 29 3.72 8.93 -4.69
CA LEU A 29 3.93 7.51 -4.41
C LEU A 29 4.02 6.69 -5.70
N ARG A 30 3.16 6.97 -6.69
CA ARG A 30 3.21 6.29 -8.00
C ARG A 30 4.48 6.58 -8.76
N TYR A 31 4.96 7.82 -8.72
CA TYR A 31 6.24 8.19 -9.31
C TYR A 31 7.38 7.44 -8.63
N TRP A 32 7.36 7.31 -7.30
CA TRP A 32 8.36 6.50 -6.61
C TRP A 32 8.32 5.00 -6.98
N GLU A 33 7.17 4.43 -7.35
CA GLU A 33 7.11 3.07 -7.90
C GLU A 33 7.83 2.93 -9.26
N THR A 34 8.07 4.03 -10.00
CA THR A 34 8.86 4.01 -11.24
C THR A 34 10.35 4.18 -10.99
N GLU A 35 10.72 5.02 -10.02
CA GLU A 35 12.12 5.30 -9.69
C GLU A 35 12.78 4.21 -8.84
N PHE A 36 12.02 3.60 -7.92
CA PHE A 36 12.54 2.62 -6.98
C PHE A 36 11.88 1.27 -7.22
N THR A 37 12.62 0.35 -7.85
CA THR A 37 12.15 -1.02 -8.14
C THR A 37 11.72 -1.77 -6.87
N GLN A 38 12.34 -1.49 -5.72
CA GLN A 38 11.95 -2.04 -4.41
C GLN A 38 10.56 -1.60 -3.92
N LEU A 39 10.03 -0.49 -4.44
CA LEU A 39 8.70 0.03 -4.11
C LEU A 39 7.63 -0.39 -5.13
N LYS A 40 7.97 -1.24 -6.10
CA LYS A 40 7.06 -1.73 -7.15
C LYS A 40 6.61 -3.16 -6.81
N PRO A 41 5.63 -3.34 -5.90
CA PRO A 41 5.14 -4.67 -5.57
C PRO A 41 4.61 -5.37 -6.82
N PRO A 42 4.82 -6.69 -6.94
CA PRO A 42 4.33 -7.46 -8.07
C PRO A 42 2.82 -7.33 -8.17
N LYS A 43 2.35 -7.14 -9.39
CA LYS A 43 0.92 -7.09 -9.69
C LYS A 43 0.49 -8.49 -10.10
N ASN A 44 -0.61 -8.96 -9.53
CA ASN A 44 -1.28 -10.14 -10.07
C ASN A 44 -1.91 -9.80 -11.45
N ARG A 45 -2.40 -10.83 -12.15
CA ARG A 45 -3.00 -10.68 -13.50
C ARG A 45 -4.19 -9.72 -13.54
N ALA A 46 -4.84 -9.46 -12.38
CA ALA A 46 -5.96 -8.54 -12.23
C ALA A 46 -5.53 -7.09 -11.90
N GLY A 47 -4.23 -6.80 -11.81
CA GLY A 47 -3.70 -5.46 -11.52
C GLY A 47 -3.65 -5.09 -10.03
N ASN A 48 -4.03 -6.00 -9.14
CA ASN A 48 -3.94 -5.82 -7.70
C ASN A 48 -2.51 -6.12 -7.21
N ARG A 49 -2.03 -5.38 -6.22
CA ARG A 49 -0.75 -5.62 -5.55
C ARG A 49 -0.94 -6.78 -4.57
N THR A 50 -0.14 -7.84 -4.72
CA THR A 50 -0.21 -9.09 -3.93
C THR A 50 1.16 -9.52 -3.45
#